data_AF-K6U928-F1
#
_entry.id   AF-K6U928-F1
#
_cell.length_a   1.000
_cell.length_b   1.000
_cell.length_c   1.000
_cell.angle_alpha   90.00
_cell.angle_beta   90.00
_cell.angle_gamma   90.00
#
_symmetry.space_group_name_H-M   'P 1'
#
loop_
_entity.id
_entity.type
_entity.pdbx_description
1 polymer ?
#
loop_
_entity_poly.entity_id
_entity_poly.type
_entity_poly.pdbx_seq_one_letter_code
_entity_poly.pdbx_strand_id
1 'polypeptide(L)'
;MDLIKKAVRAGIAAALCMLVSNLLNLKFPFFVLLPAVMPISTFFGETIKFGINRVIGTTIGAIIGSILVTIQPQNVFLVGIGVIIIIYVCNYLKWDSTTSIACLVFVAIIAGVKESAVTYSIHRLLDTFIGISITTLVNNYVFNPDITKLIKNQAKNIQEKLLFIATSKDFLESNNELDKIELEISNIKEKLRIYTEEVNINPKFSCTKTKLDNMVSTLSIIFEQIKIINYINSNEYKNSSYNTKLDTNNLNIVINLHKDIFFNEMNKVDNIINDIK
;
A
#
# COMPACT_ATOMS: atom_id res chain seq x y z
N MET A 1 -7.07 16.79 -0.62
CA MET A 1 -7.27 16.81 0.85
C MET A 1 -6.24 15.96 1.61
N ASP A 2 -5.63 14.94 0.99
CA ASP A 2 -4.68 14.04 1.68
C ASP A 2 -3.28 14.63 1.93
N LEU A 3 -2.80 15.55 1.08
CA LEU A 3 -1.44 16.10 1.21
C LEU A 3 -1.26 16.95 2.48
N ILE A 4 -2.23 17.82 2.80
CA ILE A 4 -2.18 18.67 4.00
C ILE A 4 -2.17 17.82 5.26
N LYS A 5 -3.01 16.77 5.33
CA LYS A 5 -3.02 15.84 6.47
C LYS A 5 -1.69 15.12 6.63
N LYS A 6 -1.09 14.64 5.53
CA LYS A 6 0.25 14.03 5.54
C LYS A 6 1.31 14.99 6.06
N ALA A 7 1.29 16.24 5.61
CA ALA A 7 2.24 17.28 6.01
C ALA A 7 2.11 17.63 7.51
N VAL A 8 0.89 17.85 8.00
CA VAL A 8 0.63 18.15 9.42
C VAL A 8 1.07 16.97 10.30
N ARG A 9 0.77 15.74 9.92
CA ARG A 9 1.21 14.54 10.63
C ARG A 9 2.75 14.47 10.71
N ALA A 10 3.43 14.62 9.58
CA ALA A 10 4.89 14.57 9.54
C ALA A 10 5.51 15.68 10.41
N GLY A 11 4.95 16.89 10.37
CA GLY A 11 5.37 18.01 11.22
C GLY A 11 5.21 17.71 12.71
N ILE A 12 4.05 17.21 13.14
CA ILE A 12 3.79 16.84 14.53
C ILE A 12 4.73 15.71 14.99
N ALA A 13 4.88 14.67 14.17
CA ALA A 13 5.78 13.55 14.47
C ALA A 13 7.23 14.02 14.61
N ALA A 14 7.71 14.87 13.69
CA ALA A 14 9.07 15.40 13.74
C ALA A 14 9.30 16.28 14.97
N ALA A 15 8.33 17.13 15.32
CA ALA A 15 8.40 17.97 16.52
C ALA A 15 8.45 17.11 17.80
N LEU A 16 7.63 16.06 17.89
CA LEU A 16 7.64 15.14 19.04
C LEU A 16 8.93 14.31 19.09
N CYS A 17 9.44 13.83 17.96
CA CYS A 17 10.73 13.16 17.89
C CYS A 17 11.87 14.06 18.40
N MET A 18 11.88 15.33 17.99
CA MET A 18 12.88 16.30 18.46
C MET A 18 12.73 16.59 19.95
N LEU A 19 11.50 16.76 20.43
CA LEU A 19 11.22 16.97 21.85
C LEU A 19 11.71 15.80 22.71
N VAL A 20 11.37 14.56 22.33
CA VAL A 20 11.82 13.35 23.05
C VAL A 20 13.33 13.21 22.97
N SER A 21 13.94 13.50 21.81
CA SER A 21 15.39 13.47 21.65
C SER A 21 16.11 14.44 22.60
N ASN A 22 15.56 15.64 22.79
CA ASN A 22 16.10 16.63 23.71
C ASN A 22 15.89 16.21 25.18
N LEU A 23 14.71 15.71 25.54
CA LEU A 23 14.40 15.26 26.91
C LEU A 23 15.28 14.10 27.36
N LEU A 24 15.55 13.15 26.45
CA LEU A 24 16.39 11.99 26.72
C LEU A 24 17.89 12.25 26.48
N ASN A 25 18.27 13.48 26.08
CA ASN A 25 19.63 13.85 25.69
C ASN A 25 20.27 12.84 24.71
N LEU A 26 19.51 12.42 23.68
CA LEU A 26 20.00 11.44 22.72
C LEU A 26 21.15 12.03 21.90
N LYS A 27 22.21 11.23 21.73
CA LYS A 27 23.42 11.65 21.02
C LYS A 27 23.18 12.03 19.56
N PHE A 28 22.19 11.42 18.91
CA PHE A 28 22.00 11.56 17.47
C PHE A 28 20.53 11.81 17.07
N PRO A 29 20.03 13.04 17.30
CA PRO A 29 18.63 13.40 17.00
C PRO A 29 18.20 13.10 15.56
N PHE A 30 19.11 13.22 14.59
CA PHE A 30 18.86 12.93 13.18
C PHE A 30 18.16 11.57 12.95
N PHE A 31 18.57 10.53 13.68
CA PHE A 31 18.07 9.17 13.44
C PHE A 31 16.71 8.91 14.10
N VAL A 32 16.37 9.72 15.11
CA VAL A 32 15.05 9.75 15.75
C VAL A 32 14.05 10.51 14.86
N LEU A 33 14.49 11.57 14.18
CA LEU A 33 13.64 12.38 13.29
C LEU A 33 13.41 11.71 11.94
N LEU A 34 14.36 10.93 11.44
CA LEU A 34 14.31 10.38 10.09
C LEU A 34 13.04 9.55 9.79
N PRO A 35 12.53 8.68 10.70
CA PRO A 35 11.24 8.01 10.50
C PRO A 35 10.03 8.96 10.36
N ALA A 36 10.06 10.14 11.00
CA ALA A 36 8.93 11.07 10.99
C ALA A 36 8.82 11.87 9.68
N VAL A 37 9.96 12.18 9.05
CA VAL A 37 10.03 12.99 7.83
C VAL A 37 10.05 12.16 6.55
N MET A 38 10.42 10.88 6.63
CA MET A 38 10.30 9.99 5.48
C MET A 38 8.82 9.75 5.19
N PRO A 39 8.35 10.03 3.96
CA PRO A 39 6.96 9.83 3.58
C PRO A 39 6.74 8.32 3.43
N ILE A 40 6.43 7.65 4.53
CA ILE A 40 6.29 6.19 4.51
C ILE A 40 4.95 5.80 3.90
N SER A 41 3.87 6.48 4.29
CA SER A 41 2.51 6.09 3.92
C SER A 41 1.47 6.93 4.65
N THR A 42 0.21 6.95 4.21
CA THR A 42 -0.90 7.42 5.07
C THR A 42 -1.39 6.36 6.05
N PHE A 43 -1.00 5.10 5.83
CA PHE A 43 -1.60 3.94 6.46
C PHE A 43 -0.74 3.42 7.60
N PHE A 44 -1.41 2.93 8.65
CA PHE A 44 -0.78 2.45 9.87
C PHE A 44 0.09 1.22 9.60
N GLY A 45 -0.38 0.28 8.78
CA GLY A 45 0.32 -0.97 8.48
C GLY A 45 1.56 -0.75 7.66
N GLU A 46 1.51 0.17 6.69
CA GLU A 46 2.70 0.58 5.95
C GLU A 46 3.72 1.28 6.88
N THR A 47 3.25 2.02 7.89
CA THR A 47 4.13 2.63 8.92
C THR A 47 4.81 1.55 9.77
N ILE A 48 4.07 0.52 10.20
CA ILE A 48 4.61 -0.60 10.96
C ILE A 48 5.59 -1.43 10.12
N LYS A 49 5.20 -1.79 8.90
CA LYS A 49 6.04 -2.56 7.96
C LYS A 49 7.35 -1.85 7.68
N PHE A 50 7.30 -0.55 7.40
CA PHE A 50 8.49 0.27 7.28
C PHE A 50 9.32 0.28 8.57
N GLY A 51 8.66 0.42 9.73
CA GLY A 51 9.32 0.36 11.04
C GLY A 51 10.11 -0.95 11.23
N ILE A 52 9.47 -2.09 10.94
CA ILE A 52 10.08 -3.42 11.00
C ILE A 52 11.27 -3.50 10.04
N ASN A 53 11.09 -3.13 8.77
CA ASN A 53 12.15 -3.13 7.77
C ASN A 53 13.33 -2.26 8.23
N ARG A 54 13.06 -1.14 8.88
CA ARG A 54 14.09 -0.23 9.37
C ARG A 54 14.85 -0.80 10.56
N VAL A 55 14.17 -1.47 11.49
CA VAL A 55 14.84 -2.19 12.60
C VAL A 55 15.72 -3.31 12.06
N ILE A 56 15.21 -4.13 11.14
CA ILE A 56 15.97 -5.23 10.50
C ILE A 56 17.18 -4.66 9.75
N GLY A 57 16.98 -3.65 8.90
CA GLY A 57 18.05 -3.05 8.12
C GLY A 57 19.12 -2.40 8.99
N THR A 58 18.69 -1.66 10.03
CA THR A 58 19.62 -1.08 11.00
C THR A 58 20.44 -2.17 11.69
N THR A 59 19.82 -3.30 12.03
CA THR A 59 20.51 -4.45 12.65
C THR A 59 21.56 -5.04 11.73
N ILE A 60 21.20 -5.33 10.48
CA ILE A 60 22.14 -5.92 9.48
C ILE A 60 23.31 -4.97 9.21
N GLY A 61 23.00 -3.70 8.94
CA GLY A 61 24.01 -2.67 8.68
C GLY A 61 24.92 -2.44 9.89
N ALA A 62 24.35 -2.49 11.10
CA ALA A 62 25.11 -2.37 12.35
C ALA A 62 26.06 -3.53 12.59
N ILE A 63 25.62 -4.76 12.36
CA ILE A 63 26.45 -5.96 12.52
C ILE A 63 27.61 -5.94 11.53
N ILE A 64 27.32 -5.81 10.23
CA ILE A 64 28.35 -5.83 9.19
C ILE A 64 29.28 -4.62 9.33
N GLY A 65 28.74 -3.43 9.63
CA GLY A 65 29.52 -2.23 9.87
C GLY A 65 30.47 -2.37 11.06
N SER A 66 29.97 -2.92 12.17
CA SER A 66 30.78 -3.14 13.38
C SER A 66 31.88 -4.18 13.17
N ILE A 67 31.67 -5.18 12.31
CA ILE A 67 32.69 -6.18 11.97
C ILE A 67 33.75 -5.58 11.05
N LEU A 68 33.36 -4.89 9.97
CA LEU A 68 34.33 -4.42 8.98
C LEU A 68 35.14 -3.21 9.45
N VAL A 69 34.58 -2.37 10.32
CA VAL A 69 35.29 -1.20 10.87
C VAL A 69 36.43 -1.59 11.81
N THR A 70 36.37 -2.75 12.47
CA THR A 70 37.47 -3.24 13.33
C THR A 70 38.66 -3.75 12.53
N ILE A 71 38.46 -4.14 11.27
CA ILE A 71 39.54 -4.53 10.36
C ILE A 71 40.31 -3.29 9.92
N GLN A 72 39.62 -2.36 9.24
CA GLN A 72 40.19 -1.08 8.86
C GLN A 72 39.08 -0.05 8.61
N PRO A 73 38.96 1.01 9.43
CA PRO A 73 37.98 2.07 9.19
C PRO A 73 38.28 2.80 7.88
N GLN A 74 37.22 3.26 7.20
CA GLN A 74 37.31 4.07 5.97
C GLN A 74 38.08 3.41 4.80
N ASN A 75 38.36 2.11 4.84
CA ASN A 75 39.02 1.41 3.73
C ASN A 75 38.07 1.26 2.54
N VAL A 76 38.50 1.75 1.37
CA VAL A 76 37.71 1.76 0.12
C VAL A 76 37.24 0.37 -0.30
N PHE A 77 38.11 -0.64 -0.19
CA PHE A 77 37.78 -2.02 -0.55
C PHE A 77 36.78 -2.63 0.44
N LEU A 78 36.94 -2.40 1.74
CA LEU A 78 36.01 -2.91 2.76
C LEU A 78 34.62 -2.28 2.64
N VAL A 79 34.54 -1.01 2.24
CA VAL A 79 33.25 -0.36 1.91
C VAL A 79 32.56 -1.09 0.76
N GLY A 80 33.27 -1.33 -0.35
CA GLY A 80 32.71 -2.05 -1.50
C GLY A 80 32.27 -3.47 -1.16
N ILE A 81 33.12 -4.22 -0.45
CA ILE A 81 32.82 -5.58 -0.01
C ILE A 81 31.61 -5.60 0.93
N GLY A 82 31.55 -4.68 1.90
CA GLY A 82 30.44 -4.60 2.84
C GLY A 82 29.09 -4.33 2.16
N VAL A 83 29.05 -3.43 1.17
CA VAL A 83 27.84 -3.18 0.37
C VAL A 83 27.43 -4.42 -0.41
N ILE A 84 28.36 -5.12 -1.06
CA ILE A 84 28.08 -6.36 -1.80
C ILE A 84 27.50 -7.42 -0.86
N ILE A 85 28.10 -7.62 0.32
CA ILE A 85 27.62 -8.58 1.33
C ILE A 85 26.19 -8.22 1.77
N ILE A 86 25.93 -6.95 2.09
CA ILE A 86 24.59 -6.51 2.53
C ILE A 86 23.54 -6.77 1.45
N ILE A 87 23.83 -6.39 0.20
CA ILE A 87 22.91 -6.60 -0.92
C ILE A 87 22.64 -8.09 -1.10
N TYR A 88 23.67 -8.93 -1.07
CA TYR A 88 23.53 -10.37 -1.22
C TYR A 88 22.69 -10.99 -0.11
N VAL A 89 22.98 -10.64 1.16
CA VAL A 89 22.23 -11.13 2.33
C VAL A 89 20.77 -10.69 2.28
N CYS A 90 20.50 -9.42 1.99
CA CYS A 90 19.13 -8.91 1.93
C CYS A 90 18.34 -9.54 0.77
N ASN A 91 18.97 -9.71 -0.40
CA ASN A 91 18.35 -10.35 -1.56
C ASN A 91 18.07 -11.84 -1.29
N TYR A 92 19.01 -12.57 -0.69
CA TYR A 92 18.82 -13.97 -0.30
C TYR A 92 17.63 -14.16 0.64
N LEU A 93 17.42 -13.21 1.56
CA LEU A 93 16.31 -13.21 2.51
C LEU A 93 15.01 -12.58 1.94
N LYS A 94 15.01 -12.13 0.68
CA LYS A 94 13.90 -11.41 0.02
C LYS A 94 13.47 -10.15 0.76
N TRP A 95 14.45 -9.40 1.28
CA TRP A 95 14.27 -8.16 2.04
C TRP A 95 14.67 -6.92 1.24
N ASP A 96 14.18 -6.80 0.01
CA ASP A 96 14.58 -5.73 -0.92
C ASP A 96 14.34 -4.32 -0.36
N SER A 97 13.20 -4.13 0.31
CA SER A 97 12.83 -2.88 0.98
C SER A 97 13.73 -2.49 2.17
N THR A 98 14.55 -3.42 2.65
CA THR A 98 15.45 -3.25 3.79
C THR A 98 16.89 -2.94 3.36
N THR A 99 17.29 -3.38 2.16
CA THR A 99 18.66 -3.27 1.65
C THR A 99 19.23 -1.86 1.72
N SER A 100 18.46 -0.87 1.25
CA SER A 100 18.92 0.54 1.25
C SER A 100 19.16 1.08 2.66
N ILE A 101 18.35 0.65 3.64
CA ILE A 101 18.49 1.04 5.04
C ILE A 101 19.75 0.40 5.65
N ALA A 102 19.97 -0.89 5.37
CA ALA A 102 21.15 -1.60 5.84
C ALA A 102 22.44 -0.98 5.29
N CYS A 103 22.49 -0.66 3.99
CA CYS A 103 23.61 0.03 3.38
C CYS A 103 23.85 1.42 4.00
N LEU A 104 22.78 2.20 4.24
CA LEU A 104 22.90 3.53 4.87
C LEU A 104 23.56 3.43 6.25
N VAL A 105 23.11 2.50 7.10
CA VAL A 105 23.64 2.33 8.45
C VAL A 105 25.07 1.80 8.42
N PHE A 106 25.37 0.85 7.53
CA PHE A 106 26.73 0.36 7.30
C PHE A 106 27.69 1.49 6.92
N VAL A 107 27.33 2.30 5.92
CA VAL A 107 28.15 3.43 5.46
C VAL A 107 28.35 4.44 6.60
N ALA A 108 27.30 4.73 7.36
CA ALA A 108 27.40 5.63 8.52
C ALA A 108 28.40 5.12 9.58
N ILE A 109 28.51 3.80 9.75
CA ILE A 109 29.45 3.18 10.71
C ILE A 109 30.88 3.18 10.17
N ILE A 110 31.10 2.61 8.98
CA ILE A 110 32.44 2.44 8.41
C ILE A 110 33.12 3.78 8.06
N ALA A 111 32.33 4.80 7.72
CA ALA A 111 32.84 6.12 7.34
C ALA A 111 32.90 7.10 8.53
N GLY A 112 31.94 7.02 9.47
CA GLY A 112 31.64 8.11 10.39
C GLY A 112 32.05 7.89 11.86
N VAL A 113 32.48 6.70 12.24
CA VAL A 113 32.67 6.38 13.67
C VAL A 113 34.08 6.77 14.15
N LYS A 114 34.13 7.78 15.04
CA LYS A 114 35.30 8.09 15.89
C LYS A 114 35.20 7.44 17.29
N GLU A 115 34.00 7.08 17.72
CA GLU A 115 33.73 6.37 18.99
C GLU A 115 33.85 4.84 18.83
N SER A 116 33.48 4.04 19.83
CA SER A 116 33.35 2.59 19.66
C SER A 116 32.16 2.26 18.73
N ALA A 117 32.43 1.48 17.67
CA ALA A 117 31.42 1.07 16.69
C ALA A 117 30.22 0.35 17.31
N VAL A 118 30.45 -0.41 18.37
CA VAL A 118 29.41 -1.11 19.12
C VAL A 118 28.47 -0.13 19.82
N THR A 119 29.00 0.87 20.52
CA THR A 119 28.18 1.87 21.22
C THR A 119 27.38 2.70 20.23
N TYR A 120 28.00 3.12 19.13
CA TYR A 120 27.30 3.82 18.05
C TYR A 120 26.16 2.97 17.45
N SER A 121 26.40 1.68 17.22
CA SER A 121 25.40 0.74 16.68
C SER A 121 24.21 0.55 17.62
N ILE A 122 24.46 0.45 18.93
CA ILE A 122 23.40 0.37 19.94
C ILE A 122 22.55 1.65 19.92
N HIS A 123 23.20 2.83 19.88
CA HIS A 123 22.47 4.09 19.75
C HIS A 123 21.64 4.14 18.46
N ARG A 124 22.16 3.62 17.32
CA ARG A 124 21.39 3.56 16.08
C ARG A 124 20.11 2.75 16.19
N LEU A 125 20.16 1.59 16.85
CA LEU A 125 18.98 0.76 17.08
C LEU A 125 17.97 1.45 17.99
N LEU A 126 18.44 2.04 19.11
CA LEU A 126 17.59 2.75 20.07
C LEU A 126 16.95 4.00 19.45
N ASP A 127 17.72 4.87 18.81
CA ASP A 127 17.24 6.11 18.18
C ASP A 127 16.19 5.80 17.10
N THR A 128 16.46 4.76 16.29
CA THR A 128 15.54 4.30 15.24
C THR A 128 14.25 3.76 15.83
N PHE A 129 14.33 2.95 16.89
CA PHE A 129 13.17 2.40 17.56
C PHE A 129 12.29 3.52 18.16
N ILE A 130 12.89 4.46 18.89
CA ILE A 130 12.17 5.62 19.46
C ILE A 130 11.47 6.42 18.37
N GLY A 131 12.18 6.75 17.29
CA GLY A 131 11.61 7.51 16.18
C GLY A 131 10.42 6.79 15.51
N ILE A 132 10.53 5.48 15.29
CA ILE A 132 9.43 4.66 14.75
C ILE A 132 8.24 4.63 15.71
N SER A 133 8.48 4.43 17.02
CA SER A 133 7.42 4.40 18.03
C SER A 133 6.63 5.71 18.06
N ILE A 134 7.32 6.86 18.11
CA ILE A 134 6.67 8.18 18.11
C ILE A 134 5.89 8.38 16.81
N THR A 135 6.51 8.10 15.66
CA THR A 135 5.87 8.27 14.35
C THR A 135 4.60 7.40 14.23
N THR A 136 4.68 6.16 14.71
CA THR A 136 3.56 5.21 14.72
C THR A 136 2.43 5.67 15.64
N LEU A 137 2.76 6.16 16.84
CA LEU A 137 1.78 6.71 17.79
C LEU A 137 1.07 7.93 17.22
N VAL A 138 1.82 8.88 16.65
CA VAL A 138 1.24 10.07 16.02
C VAL A 138 0.35 9.69 14.85
N ASN A 139 0.79 8.73 14.02
CA ASN A 139 -0.04 8.25 12.93
C ASN A 139 -1.34 7.63 13.44
N ASN A 140 -1.28 6.77 14.46
CA ASN A 140 -2.48 6.12 14.99
C ASN A 140 -3.46 7.08 15.68
N TYR A 141 -2.95 7.99 16.53
CA TYR A 141 -3.81 8.83 17.39
C TYR A 141 -4.23 10.14 16.76
N VAL A 142 -3.37 10.76 15.95
CA VAL A 142 -3.65 12.09 15.37
C VAL A 142 -4.35 11.95 14.02
N PHE A 143 -4.03 10.90 13.24
CA PHE A 143 -4.55 10.72 11.89
C PHE A 143 -4.72 9.25 11.51
N ASN A 144 -5.78 8.60 11.98
CA ASN A 144 -6.20 7.33 11.41
C ASN A 144 -7.12 7.59 10.21
N PRO A 145 -6.62 7.57 8.94
CA PRO A 145 -7.54 7.62 7.80
C PRO A 145 -8.44 6.40 7.91
N ASP A 146 -9.75 6.63 7.91
CA ASP A 146 -10.72 5.54 7.86
C ASP A 146 -10.64 4.88 6.47
N ILE A 147 -9.72 3.92 6.33
CA ILE A 147 -9.47 3.18 5.09
C ILE A 147 -10.75 2.49 4.63
N THR A 148 -11.55 2.01 5.59
CA THR A 148 -12.85 1.41 5.33
C THR A 148 -13.75 2.42 4.62
N LYS A 149 -13.89 3.62 5.17
CA LYS A 149 -14.67 4.70 4.54
C LYS A 149 -14.11 5.13 3.18
N LEU A 150 -12.79 5.17 3.04
CA LEU A 150 -12.14 5.53 1.77
C LEU A 150 -12.45 4.49 0.69
N ILE A 151 -12.23 3.20 0.97
CA ILE A 151 -12.52 2.10 0.06
C ILE A 151 -14.02 2.05 -0.26
N LYS A 152 -14.89 2.19 0.75
CA LYS A 152 -16.35 2.26 0.59
C LYS A 152 -16.78 3.38 -0.35
N ASN A 153 -16.26 4.60 -0.17
CA ASN A 153 -16.61 5.74 -1.02
C ASN A 153 -16.12 5.55 -2.46
N GLN A 154 -14.91 5.01 -2.65
CA GLN A 154 -14.42 4.71 -4.00
C GLN A 154 -15.25 3.61 -4.67
N ALA A 155 -15.60 2.56 -3.93
CA ALA A 155 -16.47 1.48 -4.40
C ALA A 155 -17.85 2.00 -4.81
N LYS A 156 -18.45 2.89 -4.01
CA LYS A 156 -19.73 3.55 -4.32
C LYS A 156 -19.64 4.38 -5.60
N ASN A 157 -18.60 5.18 -5.77
CA ASN A 157 -18.42 5.95 -7.00
C ASN A 157 -18.29 5.05 -8.24
N ILE A 158 -17.58 3.91 -8.14
CA ILE A 158 -17.50 2.94 -9.24
C ILE A 158 -18.86 2.31 -9.49
N GLN A 159 -19.57 1.87 -8.44
CA GLN A 159 -20.91 1.32 -8.53
C GLN A 159 -21.87 2.25 -9.28
N GLU A 160 -21.87 3.54 -8.95
CA GLU A 160 -22.70 4.57 -9.61
C GLU A 160 -22.34 4.73 -11.10
N LYS A 161 -21.04 4.72 -11.45
CA LYS A 161 -20.59 4.74 -12.86
C LYS A 161 -21.05 3.51 -13.63
N LEU A 162 -20.91 2.31 -13.05
CA LEU A 162 -21.33 1.06 -13.68
C LEU A 162 -22.85 1.03 -13.87
N LEU A 163 -23.62 1.49 -12.88
CA LEU A 163 -25.06 1.61 -12.99
C LEU A 163 -25.48 2.59 -14.09
N PHE A 164 -24.77 3.72 -14.21
CA PHE A 164 -24.99 4.69 -15.28
C PHE A 164 -24.74 4.09 -16.67
N ILE A 165 -23.66 3.33 -16.86
CA ILE A 165 -23.38 2.62 -18.12
C ILE A 165 -24.50 1.63 -18.46
N ALA A 166 -24.94 0.85 -17.48
CA ALA A 166 -25.99 -0.15 -17.68
C ALA A 166 -27.36 0.47 -18.02
N THR A 167 -27.75 1.54 -17.35
CA THR A 167 -29.10 2.13 -17.45
C THR A 167 -29.21 3.19 -18.55
N SER A 168 -28.21 4.05 -18.69
CA SER A 168 -28.27 5.21 -19.58
C SER A 168 -27.64 4.96 -20.95
N LYS A 169 -26.74 3.97 -21.03
CA LYS A 169 -26.02 3.63 -22.27
C LYS A 169 -26.28 2.20 -22.76
N ASP A 170 -27.22 1.48 -22.13
CA ASP A 170 -27.51 0.07 -22.42
C ASP A 170 -26.23 -0.77 -22.58
N PHE A 171 -25.34 -0.65 -21.59
CA PHE A 171 -24.07 -1.39 -21.51
C PHE A 171 -23.07 -1.09 -22.64
N LEU A 172 -23.27 -0.03 -23.43
CA LEU A 172 -22.31 0.43 -24.44
C LEU A 172 -21.42 1.54 -23.90
N GLU A 173 -20.11 1.33 -23.95
CA GLU A 173 -19.12 2.32 -23.52
C GLU A 173 -17.82 2.19 -24.30
N SER A 174 -17.09 3.31 -24.44
CA SER A 174 -15.77 3.30 -25.07
C SER A 174 -14.73 2.52 -24.25
N ASN A 175 -13.81 1.84 -24.94
CA ASN A 175 -12.71 1.11 -24.28
C ASN A 175 -11.89 2.00 -23.34
N ASN A 176 -11.63 3.25 -23.73
CA ASN A 176 -10.89 4.20 -22.90
C ASN A 176 -11.56 4.47 -21.54
N GLU A 177 -12.89 4.52 -21.47
CA GLU A 177 -13.60 4.71 -20.20
C GLU A 177 -13.64 3.41 -19.38
N LEU A 178 -13.77 2.25 -20.03
CA LEU A 178 -13.68 0.95 -19.37
C LEU A 178 -12.28 0.74 -18.75
N ASP A 179 -11.21 1.09 -19.46
CA ASP A 179 -9.84 1.02 -18.97
C ASP A 179 -9.63 1.90 -17.73
N LYS A 180 -10.24 3.10 -17.70
CA LYS A 180 -10.22 3.98 -16.52
C LYS A 180 -10.89 3.33 -15.31
N ILE A 181 -12.04 2.68 -15.51
CA ILE A 181 -12.75 1.97 -14.44
C ILE A 181 -11.93 0.77 -13.95
N GLU A 182 -11.29 0.03 -14.86
CA GLU A 182 -10.42 -1.09 -14.52
C GLU A 182 -9.22 -0.65 -13.67
N LEU A 183 -8.63 0.51 -13.99
CA LEU A 183 -7.59 1.14 -13.18
C LEU A 183 -8.10 1.56 -11.79
N GLU A 184 -9.32 2.10 -11.69
CA GLU A 184 -9.94 2.45 -10.41
C GLU A 184 -10.18 1.21 -9.54
N ILE A 185 -10.70 0.12 -10.10
CA ILE A 185 -10.89 -1.16 -9.41
C ILE A 185 -9.54 -1.72 -8.94
N SER A 186 -8.52 -1.68 -9.81
CA SER A 186 -7.17 -2.16 -9.48
C SER A 186 -6.53 -1.37 -8.34
N ASN A 187 -6.72 -0.04 -8.33
CA ASN A 187 -6.27 0.82 -7.24
C ASN A 187 -6.96 0.50 -5.91
N ILE A 188 -8.28 0.21 -5.92
CA ILE A 188 -8.99 -0.23 -4.72
C ILE A 188 -8.45 -1.58 -4.22
N LYS A 189 -8.22 -2.55 -5.11
CA LYS A 189 -7.63 -3.86 -4.76
C LYS A 189 -6.28 -3.70 -4.07
N GLU A 190 -5.44 -2.80 -4.57
CA GLU A 190 -4.13 -2.52 -3.96
C GLU A 190 -4.25 -1.89 -2.56
N LYS A 191 -5.17 -0.94 -2.38
CA LYS A 191 -5.44 -0.36 -1.04
C LYS A 191 -5.99 -1.40 -0.06
N LEU A 192 -6.83 -2.32 -0.53
CA LEU A 192 -7.37 -3.40 0.30
C LEU A 192 -6.29 -4.43 0.67
N ARG A 193 -5.32 -4.67 -0.22
CA ARG A 193 -4.11 -5.46 0.09
C ARG A 193 -3.30 -4.81 1.21
N ILE A 194 -3.10 -3.50 1.15
CA ILE A 194 -2.42 -2.74 2.23
C ILE A 194 -3.19 -2.84 3.55
N TYR A 195 -4.52 -2.66 3.53
CA TYR A 195 -5.37 -2.84 4.72
C TYR A 195 -5.31 -4.27 5.28
N THR A 196 -5.14 -5.28 4.43
CA THR A 196 -4.97 -6.67 4.87
C THR A 196 -3.72 -6.86 5.71
N GLU A 197 -2.62 -6.17 5.37
CA GLU A 197 -1.40 -6.20 6.18
C GLU A 197 -1.62 -5.56 7.57
N GLU A 198 -2.47 -4.53 7.68
CA GLU A 198 -2.90 -3.96 8.96
C GLU A 198 -3.70 -4.93 9.83
N VAL A 199 -4.66 -5.63 9.22
CA VAL A 199 -5.53 -6.58 9.93
C VAL A 199 -4.75 -7.78 10.48
N ASN A 200 -3.70 -8.23 9.80
CA ASN A 200 -2.82 -9.29 10.32
C ASN A 200 -2.09 -8.88 11.62
N ILE A 201 -1.88 -7.58 11.82
CA ILE A 201 -1.26 -7.03 13.04
C ILE A 201 -2.31 -6.81 14.13
N ASN A 202 -3.55 -6.49 13.77
CA ASN A 202 -4.66 -6.31 14.70
C ASN A 202 -5.93 -7.07 14.27
N PRO A 203 -6.17 -8.29 14.81
CA PRO A 203 -7.23 -9.20 14.36
C PRO A 203 -8.66 -8.67 14.58
N LYS A 204 -8.81 -7.58 15.35
CA LYS A 204 -10.09 -6.90 15.58
C LYS A 204 -10.75 -6.39 14.29
N PHE A 205 -9.99 -6.23 13.21
CA PHE A 205 -10.46 -5.72 11.91
C PHE A 205 -10.85 -6.80 10.89
N SER A 206 -10.76 -8.09 11.26
CA SER A 206 -10.99 -9.24 10.36
C SER A 206 -12.38 -9.27 9.72
N CYS A 207 -13.45 -9.03 10.47
CA CYS A 207 -14.82 -9.05 9.94
C CYS A 207 -15.06 -7.91 8.92
N THR A 208 -14.60 -6.69 9.22
CA THR A 208 -14.70 -5.55 8.30
C THR A 208 -13.91 -5.80 7.02
N LYS A 209 -12.73 -6.44 7.12
CA LYS A 209 -11.94 -6.84 5.95
C LYS A 209 -12.72 -7.78 5.04
N THR A 210 -13.32 -8.85 5.57
CA THR A 210 -14.11 -9.79 4.76
C THR A 210 -15.25 -9.11 4.02
N LYS A 211 -15.92 -8.12 4.65
CA LYS A 211 -16.95 -7.31 3.98
C LYS A 211 -16.37 -6.48 2.82
N LEU A 212 -15.22 -5.85 3.01
CA LEU A 212 -14.53 -5.09 1.96
C LEU A 212 -14.04 -5.99 0.81
N ASP A 213 -13.48 -7.17 1.11
CA ASP A 213 -13.07 -8.17 0.12
C ASP A 213 -14.24 -8.61 -0.75
N ASN A 214 -15.38 -8.94 -0.11
CA ASN A 214 -16.61 -9.30 -0.81
C ASN A 214 -17.12 -8.15 -1.70
N MET A 215 -17.11 -6.91 -1.18
CA MET A 215 -17.53 -5.72 -1.94
C MET A 215 -16.70 -5.53 -3.22
N VAL A 216 -15.37 -5.58 -3.11
CA VAL A 216 -14.46 -5.37 -4.26
C VAL A 216 -14.52 -6.53 -5.24
N SER A 217 -14.72 -7.75 -4.74
CA SER A 217 -14.93 -8.94 -5.58
C SER A 217 -16.23 -8.82 -6.37
N THR A 218 -17.32 -8.45 -5.72
CA THR A 218 -18.61 -8.22 -6.39
C THR A 218 -18.52 -7.07 -7.41
N LEU A 219 -17.86 -5.94 -7.11
CA LEU A 219 -17.63 -4.88 -8.11
C LEU A 219 -16.86 -5.39 -9.34
N SER A 220 -15.87 -6.27 -9.14
CA SER A 220 -15.14 -6.85 -10.25
C SER A 220 -16.06 -7.70 -11.14
N ILE A 221 -16.94 -8.51 -10.54
CA ILE A 221 -17.92 -9.32 -11.28
C ILE A 221 -18.87 -8.43 -12.09
N ILE A 222 -19.40 -7.36 -11.49
CA ILE A 222 -20.28 -6.38 -12.15
C ILE A 222 -19.57 -5.76 -13.36
N PHE A 223 -18.31 -5.35 -13.20
CA PHE A 223 -17.53 -4.76 -14.29
C PHE A 223 -17.27 -5.75 -15.43
N GLU A 224 -16.97 -7.02 -15.13
CA GLU A 224 -16.85 -8.07 -16.14
C GLU A 224 -18.15 -8.25 -16.94
N GLN A 225 -19.33 -8.16 -16.30
CA GLN A 225 -20.60 -8.24 -17.03
C GLN A 225 -20.75 -7.09 -18.04
N ILE A 226 -20.37 -5.87 -17.65
CA ILE A 226 -20.36 -4.72 -18.58
C ILE A 226 -19.41 -4.98 -19.75
N LYS A 227 -18.18 -5.46 -19.51
CA LYS A 227 -17.23 -5.75 -20.59
C LYS A 227 -17.76 -6.78 -21.57
N ILE A 228 -18.37 -7.87 -21.08
CA ILE A 228 -18.94 -8.93 -21.91
C ILE A 228 -20.09 -8.37 -22.76
N ILE A 229 -21.06 -7.68 -22.14
CA ILE A 229 -22.21 -7.12 -22.87
C ILE A 229 -21.75 -6.06 -23.87
N ASN A 230 -20.83 -5.17 -23.50
CA ASN A 230 -20.26 -4.15 -24.40
C ASN A 230 -19.57 -4.79 -25.61
N TYR A 231 -18.79 -5.85 -25.39
CA TYR A 231 -18.13 -6.58 -26.47
C TYR A 231 -19.13 -7.24 -27.42
N ILE A 232 -20.20 -7.85 -26.88
CA ILE A 232 -21.27 -8.45 -27.67
C ILE A 232 -21.98 -7.37 -28.49
N ASN A 233 -22.48 -6.32 -27.84
CA ASN A 233 -23.24 -5.25 -28.50
C ASN A 233 -22.39 -4.59 -29.59
N SER A 234 -21.13 -4.25 -29.30
CA SER A 234 -20.24 -3.59 -30.28
C SER A 234 -19.92 -4.46 -31.50
N ASN A 235 -19.97 -5.80 -31.38
CA ASN A 235 -19.79 -6.72 -32.50
C ASN A 235 -21.09 -7.01 -33.26
N GLU A 236 -22.25 -7.00 -32.62
CA GLU A 236 -23.55 -7.05 -33.32
C GLU A 236 -23.69 -5.89 -34.31
N TYR A 237 -23.32 -4.67 -33.91
CA TYR A 237 -23.33 -3.51 -34.81
C TYR A 237 -22.38 -3.66 -36.01
N LYS A 238 -21.26 -4.38 -35.86
CA LYS A 238 -20.31 -4.63 -36.95
C LYS A 238 -20.75 -5.73 -37.91
N ASN A 239 -21.46 -6.74 -37.42
CA ASN A 239 -21.83 -7.95 -38.17
C ASN A 239 -23.27 -7.93 -38.74
N SER A 240 -23.96 -6.79 -38.66
CA SER A 240 -25.31 -6.56 -39.19
C SER A 240 -25.54 -6.98 -40.66
N SER A 241 -24.48 -7.20 -41.45
CA SER A 241 -24.57 -7.59 -42.87
C SER A 241 -24.78 -9.09 -43.12
N TYR A 242 -24.71 -9.97 -42.10
CA TYR A 242 -24.75 -11.44 -42.30
C TYR A 242 -25.64 -12.24 -41.34
N ASN A 243 -26.33 -11.63 -40.35
CA ASN A 243 -26.96 -12.40 -39.27
C ASN A 243 -28.33 -13.01 -39.63
N THR A 244 -28.52 -14.30 -39.29
CA THR A 244 -29.81 -14.99 -39.34
C THR A 244 -30.66 -14.69 -38.09
N LYS A 245 -31.99 -14.86 -38.18
CA LYS A 245 -32.94 -14.67 -37.06
C LYS A 245 -32.71 -15.61 -35.88
N LEU A 246 -32.05 -16.76 -36.09
CA LEU A 246 -31.76 -17.74 -35.05
C LEU A 246 -30.55 -17.31 -34.21
N ASP A 247 -29.53 -16.74 -34.84
CA ASP A 247 -28.30 -16.27 -34.17
C ASP A 247 -28.58 -15.06 -33.27
N THR A 248 -29.44 -14.15 -33.72
CA THR A 248 -29.89 -12.98 -32.93
C THR A 248 -30.69 -13.36 -31.68
N ASN A 249 -31.51 -14.42 -31.75
CA ASN A 249 -32.24 -14.91 -30.57
C ASN A 249 -31.31 -15.52 -29.52
N ASN A 250 -30.32 -16.32 -29.95
CA ASN A 250 -29.34 -16.90 -29.03
C ASN A 250 -28.49 -15.83 -28.34
N LEU A 251 -28.12 -14.77 -29.07
CA LEU A 251 -27.32 -13.68 -28.52
C LEU A 251 -28.11 -12.83 -27.52
N ASN A 252 -29.39 -12.57 -27.79
CA ASN A 252 -30.29 -11.90 -26.84
C ASN A 252 -30.46 -12.71 -25.54
N ILE A 253 -30.54 -14.03 -25.61
CA ILE A 253 -30.60 -14.88 -24.40
C ILE A 253 -29.33 -14.70 -23.56
N VAL A 254 -28.16 -14.72 -24.19
CA VAL A 254 -26.88 -14.52 -23.51
C VAL A 254 -26.80 -13.13 -22.89
N ILE A 255 -27.16 -12.07 -23.62
CA ILE A 255 -27.19 -10.70 -23.10
C ILE A 255 -28.10 -10.60 -21.87
N ASN A 256 -29.31 -11.15 -21.94
CA ASN A 256 -30.26 -11.11 -20.82
C ASN A 256 -29.74 -11.83 -19.59
N LEU A 257 -29.10 -13.00 -19.75
CA LEU A 257 -28.45 -13.70 -18.63
C LEU A 257 -27.37 -12.84 -17.96
N HIS A 258 -26.52 -12.17 -18.75
CA HIS A 258 -25.50 -11.27 -18.20
C HIS A 258 -26.10 -10.02 -17.54
N LYS A 259 -27.21 -9.49 -18.07
CA LYS A 259 -27.96 -8.38 -17.44
C LYS A 259 -28.54 -8.80 -16.09
N ASP A 260 -29.12 -10.00 -16.00
CA ASP A 260 -29.66 -10.53 -14.73
C ASP A 260 -28.57 -10.71 -13.68
N ILE A 261 -27.42 -11.27 -14.06
CA ILE A 261 -26.24 -11.39 -13.17
C ILE A 261 -25.79 -10.00 -12.71
N PHE A 262 -25.69 -9.03 -13.63
CA PHE A 262 -25.30 -7.66 -13.33
C PHE A 262 -26.22 -7.04 -12.26
N PHE A 263 -27.53 -7.07 -12.46
CA PHE A 263 -28.47 -6.44 -11.52
C PHE A 263 -28.53 -7.17 -10.17
N ASN A 264 -28.41 -8.49 -10.16
CA ASN A 264 -28.34 -9.25 -8.92
C ASN A 264 -27.09 -8.92 -8.10
N GLU A 265 -25.92 -8.87 -8.73
CA GLU A 265 -24.68 -8.47 -8.06
C GLU A 265 -24.69 -6.98 -7.69
N MET A 266 -25.37 -6.12 -8.45
CA MET A 266 -25.56 -4.70 -8.10
C MET A 266 -26.37 -4.53 -6.80
N ASN A 267 -27.46 -5.29 -6.62
CA ASN A 267 -28.22 -5.29 -5.37
C ASN A 267 -27.38 -5.83 -4.20
N LYS A 268 -26.58 -6.86 -4.45
CA LYS A 268 -25.70 -7.45 -3.45
C LYS A 268 -24.60 -6.49 -3.00
N VAL A 269 -23.95 -5.77 -3.93
CA VAL A 269 -22.93 -4.78 -3.57
C VAL A 269 -23.53 -3.61 -2.80
N ASP A 270 -24.75 -3.19 -3.14
CA ASP A 270 -25.45 -2.12 -2.43
C ASP A 270 -25.72 -2.50 -0.96
N ASN A 271 -26.20 -3.73 -0.73
CA ASN A 271 -26.37 -4.27 0.62
C ASN A 271 -25.05 -4.31 1.40
N ILE A 272 -23.96 -4.78 0.78
CA ILE A 272 -22.64 -4.82 1.43
C ILE A 272 -22.15 -3.42 1.79
N ILE A 273 -22.31 -2.44 0.89
CA ILE A 273 -21.93 -1.04 1.12
C ILE A 273 -22.71 -0.45 2.30
N ASN A 274 -24.00 -0.73 2.39
CA ASN A 274 -24.86 -0.26 3.48
C ASN A 274 -24.51 -0.92 4.83
N ASP A 275 -24.08 -2.18 4.82
CA ASP A 275 -23.67 -2.95 6.01
C ASP A 275 -22.30 -2.58 6.61
N ILE A 276 -21.49 -1.82 5.87
CA ILE A 276 -20.21 -1.29 6.33
C ILE A 276 -20.48 0.06 7.03
N LYS A 277 -20.23 0.14 8.34
CA LYS A 277 -20.39 1.38 9.13
C LYS A 277 -19.35 2.45 8.75
#